data_AF-A0A3A3DE28-F1
#
_entry.id   AF-A0A3A3DE28-F1
#
_cell.length_a   1.000
_cell.length_b   1.000
_cell.length_c   1.000
_cell.angle_alpha   90.00
_cell.angle_beta   90.00
_cell.angle_gamma   90.00
#
_symmetry.space_group_name_H-M   'P 1'
#
loop_
_entity.id
_entity.type
_entity.pdbx_description
1 polymer ?
#
loop_
_entity_poly.entity_id
_entity_poly.type
_entity_poly.pdbx_seq_one_letter_code
_entity_poly.pdbx_strand_id
1 'polypeptide(L)'
;MMMLPAAQMRLVSQFSRMAIESQMVIGMRMAGMMGLMPHDPGENYRMIAEKQAAASESMFAMAKAGMAGASPERVMSAALRPYGKRTRANSRRLTSGK
;
A
#
# COMPACT_ATOMS: atom_id res chain seq x y z
N MET A 1 -23.17 15.84 23.92
CA MET A 1 -23.07 14.63 23.08
C MET A 1 -23.00 15.09 21.63
N MET A 2 -21.80 15.27 21.08
CA MET A 2 -21.62 15.80 19.72
C MET A 2 -22.03 14.73 18.70
N MET A 3 -23.20 14.91 18.06
CA MET A 3 -23.53 14.16 16.86
C MET A 3 -22.59 14.61 15.75
N LEU A 4 -21.59 13.77 15.43
CA LEU A 4 -20.76 13.97 14.24
C LEU A 4 -21.70 13.98 13.03
N PRO A 5 -21.64 14.99 12.14
CA PRO A 5 -22.41 15.03 10.90
C PRO A 5 -22.32 13.68 10.16
N ALA A 6 -23.40 13.26 9.49
CA ALA A 6 -23.49 11.94 8.85
C ALA A 6 -22.27 11.58 7.96
N ALA A 7 -21.66 12.58 7.32
CA ALA A 7 -20.42 12.44 6.56
C ALA A 7 -19.22 11.98 7.41
N GLN A 8 -19.05 12.54 8.61
CA GLN A 8 -17.99 12.15 9.54
C GLN A 8 -18.21 10.75 10.11
N MET A 9 -19.45 10.39 10.45
CA MET A 9 -19.78 9.00 10.86
C MET A 9 -19.45 7.98 9.77
N ARG A 10 -19.76 8.30 8.50
CA ARG A 10 -19.42 7.45 7.36
C ARG A 10 -17.91 7.34 7.13
N LEU A 11 -17.16 8.40 7.42
CA LEU A 11 -15.71 8.42 7.33
C LEU A 11 -15.08 7.55 8.44
N VAL A 12 -15.55 7.71 9.68
CA VAL A 12 -15.12 6.91 10.82
C VAL A 12 -15.41 5.43 10.59
N SER A 13 -16.60 5.07 10.09
CA SER A 13 -16.92 3.67 9.81
C SER A 13 -16.06 3.07 8.70
N GLN A 14 -15.79 3.81 7.63
CA GLN A 14 -14.85 3.38 6.58
C GLN A 14 -13.44 3.20 7.12
N PHE A 15 -12.97 4.14 7.93
CA PHE A 15 -11.67 4.06 8.57
C PHE A 15 -11.55 2.86 9.51
N SER A 16 -12.54 2.64 10.38
CA SER A 16 -12.59 1.48 11.28
C SER A 16 -12.59 0.17 10.50
N ARG A 17 -13.35 0.09 9.39
CA ARG A 17 -13.35 -1.08 8.51
C ARG A 17 -11.97 -1.33 7.91
N MET A 18 -11.34 -0.31 7.34
CA MET A 18 -9.98 -0.41 6.80
C MET A 18 -8.95 -0.81 7.86
N ALA A 19 -9.10 -0.30 9.09
CA ALA A 19 -8.22 -0.64 10.20
C ALA A 19 -8.31 -2.13 10.54
N ILE A 20 -9.53 -2.68 10.65
CA ILE A 20 -9.76 -4.10 10.90
C ILE A 20 -9.22 -4.95 9.75
N GLU A 21 -9.54 -4.59 8.50
CA GLU A 21 -9.05 -5.30 7.30
C GLU A 21 -7.51 -5.30 7.26
N SER A 22 -6.87 -4.18 7.62
CA SER A 22 -5.41 -4.08 7.70
C SER A 22 -4.82 -4.99 8.77
N GLN A 23 -5.42 -5.06 9.96
CA GLN A 23 -4.96 -5.96 11.03
C GLN A 23 -5.06 -7.42 10.62
N MET A 24 -6.14 -7.81 9.92
CA MET A 24 -6.28 -9.16 9.38
C MET A 24 -5.18 -9.49 8.36
N VAL A 25 -4.86 -8.57 7.44
CA VAL A 25 -3.77 -8.75 6.47
C VAL A 25 -2.41 -8.89 7.16
N ILE A 26 -2.14 -8.05 8.16
CA ILE A 26 -0.91 -8.14 8.96
C ILE A 26 -0.84 -9.50 9.66
N GLY A 27 -1.93 -9.94 10.29
CA GLY A 27 -2.03 -11.24 10.95
C GLY A 27 -1.74 -12.41 10.00
N MET A 28 -2.35 -12.41 8.81
CA MET A 28 -2.10 -13.45 7.79
C MET A 28 -0.64 -13.47 7.33
N ARG A 29 0.00 -12.30 7.16
CA ARG A 29 1.42 -12.22 6.79
C ARG A 29 2.34 -12.71 7.92
N MET A 30 2.03 -12.38 9.17
CA MET A 30 2.73 -12.89 10.33
C MET A 30 2.58 -14.42 10.47
N ALA A 31 1.37 -14.95 10.27
CA ALA A 31 1.11 -16.39 10.28
C ALA A 31 1.92 -17.12 9.19
N GLY A 32 2.00 -16.56 7.98
CA GLY A 32 2.85 -17.09 6.91
C GLY A 32 4.34 -17.08 7.27
N MET A 33 4.84 -16.02 7.90
CA MET A 33 6.23 -15.96 8.39
C MET A 33 6.54 -16.98 9.50
N MET A 34 5.56 -17.30 10.34
CA MET A 34 5.67 -18.29 11.41
C MET A 34 5.45 -19.73 10.91
N GLY A 35 5.19 -19.93 9.62
CA GLY A 35 4.91 -21.26 9.03
C GLY A 35 3.51 -21.81 9.34
N LEU A 36 2.60 -20.98 9.87
CA LEU A 36 1.22 -21.37 10.21
C LEU A 36 0.28 -21.41 8.99
N MET A 37 0.71 -20.84 7.85
CA MET A 37 -0.02 -20.82 6.58
C MET A 37 0.95 -21.01 5.42
N PRO A 38 0.56 -21.69 4.32
CA PRO A 38 1.38 -21.78 3.12
C PRO A 38 1.79 -20.38 2.63
N HIS A 39 3.09 -20.12 2.59
CA HIS A 39 3.67 -18.86 2.18
C HIS A 39 4.98 -19.12 1.45
N ASP A 40 5.20 -18.45 0.32
CA ASP A 40 6.45 -18.57 -0.43
C ASP A 40 7.62 -18.03 0.43
N PRO A 41 8.68 -18.81 0.69
CA PRO A 41 9.81 -18.38 1.53
C PRO A 41 10.48 -17.10 1.05
N GLY A 42 10.41 -16.80 -0.25
CA GLY A 42 11.00 -15.62 -0.88
C GLY A 42 10.08 -14.39 -0.94
N GLU A 43 8.76 -14.55 -0.72
CA GLU A 43 7.80 -13.45 -0.94
C GLU A 43 7.98 -12.29 0.04
N ASN A 44 8.44 -12.53 1.27
CA ASN A 44 8.71 -11.45 2.23
C ASN A 44 9.92 -10.61 1.82
N TYR A 45 11.02 -11.27 1.42
CA TYR A 45 12.20 -10.60 0.88
C TYR A 45 11.86 -9.83 -0.40
N ARG A 46 11.05 -10.43 -1.29
CA ARG A 46 10.56 -9.78 -2.50
C ARG A 46 9.70 -8.56 -2.19
N MET A 47 8.80 -8.63 -1.21
CA MET A 47 7.98 -7.48 -0.80
C MET A 47 8.83 -6.33 -0.26
N ILE A 48 9.86 -6.61 0.55
CA ILE A 48 10.77 -5.59 1.07
C ILE A 48 11.58 -4.96 -0.08
N ALA A 49 12.14 -5.77 -0.97
CA ALA A 49 12.86 -5.31 -2.15
C ALA A 49 11.94 -4.46 -3.06
N GLU A 50 10.68 -4.89 -3.27
CA GLU A 50 9.68 -4.14 -4.02
C GLU A 50 9.42 -2.77 -3.38
N LYS A 51 9.30 -2.68 -2.04
CA LYS A 51 9.11 -1.39 -1.33
C LYS A 51 10.30 -0.44 -1.49
N GLN A 52 11.54 -0.96 -1.36
CA GLN A 52 12.74 -0.14 -1.53
C GLN A 52 12.87 0.36 -2.98
N ALA A 53 12.69 -0.53 -3.95
CA ALA A 53 12.70 -0.16 -5.36
C ALA A 53 11.59 0.87 -5.70
N ALA A 54 10.40 0.73 -5.11
CA ALA A 54 9.33 1.73 -5.24
C ALA A 54 9.77 3.10 -4.73
N ALA A 55 10.42 3.15 -3.56
CA ALA A 55 10.88 4.39 -2.97
C ALA A 55 11.89 5.11 -3.86
N SER A 56 12.90 4.39 -4.35
CA SER A 56 13.90 4.94 -5.27
C SER A 56 13.30 5.42 -6.59
N GLU A 57 12.42 4.61 -7.21
CA GLU A 57 11.69 5.00 -8.43
C GLU A 57 10.82 6.25 -8.20
N SER A 58 10.19 6.35 -7.03
CA SER A 58 9.32 7.48 -6.66
C SER A 58 10.11 8.76 -6.46
N MET A 59 11.27 8.68 -5.79
CA MET A 59 12.18 9.82 -5.63
C MET A 59 12.68 10.31 -6.98
N PHE A 60 13.08 9.40 -7.87
CA PHE A 60 13.52 9.76 -9.22
C PHE A 60 12.38 10.38 -10.05
N ALA A 61 11.18 9.80 -10.00
CA ALA A 61 10.02 10.31 -10.72
C ALA A 61 9.60 11.71 -10.23
N MET A 62 9.64 11.92 -8.91
CA MET A 62 9.40 13.21 -8.28
C MET A 62 10.44 14.25 -8.70
N ALA A 63 11.74 13.93 -8.61
CA ALA A 63 12.82 14.83 -9.03
C ALA A 63 12.70 15.20 -10.51
N LYS A 64 12.47 14.21 -11.38
CA LYS A 64 12.27 14.41 -12.82
C LYS A 64 11.06 15.32 -13.11
N ALA A 65 9.94 15.10 -12.43
CA ALA A 65 8.75 15.93 -12.61
C ALA A 65 8.96 17.37 -12.10
N GLY A 66 9.63 17.53 -10.96
CA GLY A 66 9.97 18.84 -10.40
C GLY A 66 10.91 19.64 -11.31
N MET A 67 11.97 18.99 -11.82
CA MET A 67 12.89 19.61 -12.79
C MET A 67 12.21 19.99 -14.10
N ALA A 68 11.17 19.27 -14.50
CA ALA A 68 10.35 19.59 -15.68
C ALA A 68 9.33 20.72 -15.43
N GLY A 69 9.33 21.35 -14.25
CA GLY A 69 8.40 22.42 -13.90
C GLY A 69 6.95 21.94 -13.74
N ALA A 70 6.73 20.66 -13.40
CA ALA A 70 5.39 20.14 -13.18
C ALA A 70 4.73 20.76 -11.93
N SER A 71 3.40 20.85 -11.93
CA SER A 71 2.65 21.30 -10.76
C SER A 71 2.85 20.35 -9.57
N PRO A 72 2.69 20.83 -8.31
CA PRO A 72 2.81 19.99 -7.12
C PRO A 72 1.96 18.73 -7.17
N GLU A 73 0.73 18.78 -7.71
CA GLU A 73 -0.12 17.59 -7.84
C GLU A 73 0.48 16.58 -8.82
N ARG A 74 1.08 17.04 -9.93
CA ARG A 74 1.72 16.15 -10.91
C ARG A 74 3.00 15.54 -10.39
N VAL A 75 3.78 16.29 -9.60
CA VAL A 75 4.96 15.77 -8.90
C VAL A 75 4.55 14.68 -7.91
N MET A 76 3.53 14.91 -7.09
CA MET A 76 3.02 13.92 -6.15
C MET A 76 2.43 12.69 -6.87
N SER A 77 1.67 12.90 -7.95
CA SER A 77 1.14 11.80 -8.77
C SER A 77 2.27 10.93 -9.36
N ALA A 78 3.35 11.56 -9.85
CA ALA A 78 4.53 10.85 -10.34
C ALA A 78 5.22 10.04 -9.23
N ALA A 79 5.29 10.59 -8.02
CA ALA A 79 5.84 9.90 -6.84
C ALA A 79 4.97 8.71 -6.39
N LEU A 80 3.64 8.77 -6.53
CA LEU A 80 2.75 7.68 -6.09
C LEU A 80 2.64 6.52 -7.10
N ARG A 81 2.95 6.77 -8.37
CA ARG A 81 2.77 5.80 -9.47
C ARG A 81 3.54 4.48 -9.26
N PRO A 82 4.81 4.47 -8.79
CA PRO A 82 5.55 3.23 -8.53
C PRO A 82 4.94 2.38 -7.40
N TYR A 83 4.44 3.03 -6.34
CA TYR A 83 3.75 2.36 -5.23
C TYR A 83 2.45 1.71 -5.72
N GLY A 84 1.62 2.44 -6.48
CA GLY A 84 0.37 1.90 -7.02
C GLY A 84 0.56 0.65 -7.89
N LYS A 85 1.63 0.63 -8.72
CA LYS A 85 1.99 -0.55 -9.54
C LYS A 85 2.27 -1.79 -8.67
N ARG A 86 3.04 -1.63 -7.60
CA ARG A 86 3.43 -2.72 -6.70
C ARG A 86 2.31 -3.16 -5.78
N THR A 87 1.48 -2.25 -5.28
CA THR A 87 0.28 -2.59 -4.51
C THR A 87 -0.68 -3.44 -5.36
N ARG A 88 -0.89 -3.08 -6.64
CA ARG A 88 -1.73 -3.87 -7.54
C ARG A 88 -1.15 -5.24 -7.84
N ALA A 89 0.18 -5.34 -7.99
CA ALA A 89 0.86 -6.62 -8.15
C ALA A 89 0.72 -7.49 -6.89
N ASN A 90 0.92 -6.92 -5.69
CA ASN A 90 0.77 -7.60 -4.41
C ASN A 90 -0.67 -8.12 -4.19
N SER A 91 -1.66 -7.26 -4.42
CA SER A 91 -3.08 -7.63 -4.33
C SER A 91 -3.43 -8.77 -5.29
N ARG A 92 -2.95 -8.73 -6.54
CA ARG A 92 -3.13 -9.83 -7.50
C ARG A 92 -2.52 -11.14 -6.99
N ARG A 93 -1.34 -11.10 -6.37
CA ARG A 93 -0.70 -12.33 -5.83
C ARG A 93 -1.45 -12.88 -4.63
N LEU A 94 -1.96 -12.01 -3.76
CA LEU A 94 -2.80 -12.40 -2.63
C LEU A 94 -4.11 -13.06 -3.07
N THR A 95 -4.71 -12.60 -4.16
CA THR A 95 -5.98 -13.17 -4.68
C THR A 95 -5.77 -14.33 -5.66
N SER A 96 -4.59 -14.46 -6.26
CA SER A 96 -4.24 -15.55 -7.19
C SER A 96 -3.53 -16.72 -6.49
N GLY A 97 -3.33 -16.64 -5.17
CA GLY A 97 -2.82 -17.75 -4.37
C GLY A 97 -3.82 -18.90 -4.37
N LYS A 98 -3.61 -19.84 -5.30
CA LYS A 98 -4.02 -21.24 -5.19
C LYS A 98 -3.06 -21.96 -4.27
#